data_AF-A0A920INP1-F1
#
_entry.id   AF-A0A920INP1-F1
#
_cell.length_a   1.000
_cell.length_b   1.000
_cell.length_c   1.000
_cell.angle_alpha   90.00
_cell.angle_beta   90.00
_cell.angle_gamma   90.00
#
_symmetry.space_group_name_H-M   'P 1'
#
loop_
_entity.id
_entity.type
_entity.pdbx_description
1 polymer ?
#
loop_
_entity_poly.entity_id
_entity_poly.type
_entity_poly.pdbx_seq_one_letter_code
_entity_poly.pdbx_strand_id
1 'polypeptide(L)'
;MEKYITSNLKTELGYFTLKSIKTKITYFYPSNDKSEKINNNHLHINFLKTLNNYFLKESFSFKYQLKLIGTEFEKKVWQEISKIKYGQTVTYNDIAKKVKLFSQGNR
;
A
#
# COMPACT_ATOMS: atom_id res chain seq x y z
N MET A 1 1.70 -16.01 -17.96
CA MET A 1 1.90 -15.46 -16.60
C MET A 1 2.03 -13.94 -16.71
N GLU A 2 1.30 -13.16 -15.90
CA GLU A 2 1.47 -11.69 -15.93
C GLU A 2 2.83 -11.31 -15.32
N LYS A 3 3.63 -10.51 -16.04
CA LYS A 3 4.98 -10.11 -15.60
C LYS A 3 4.90 -8.96 -14.59
N TYR A 4 5.60 -9.10 -13.48
CA TYR A 4 5.75 -8.02 -12.50
C TYR A 4 6.74 -6.97 -13.01
N ILE A 5 6.36 -5.70 -12.85
CA ILE A 5 7.28 -4.57 -12.91
C ILE A 5 7.71 -4.30 -11.47
N THR A 6 9.02 -4.31 -11.22
CA THR A 6 9.59 -4.11 -9.89
C THR A 6 10.54 -2.93 -9.92
N SER A 7 10.42 -2.05 -8.92
CA SER A 7 11.39 -0.99 -8.64
C SER A 7 11.80 -1.05 -7.18
N ASN A 8 13.06 -0.73 -6.89
CA ASN A 8 13.56 -0.46 -5.55
C ASN A 8 13.75 1.05 -5.41
N LEU A 9 12.94 1.64 -4.54
CA LEU A 9 12.82 3.08 -4.36
C LEU A 9 13.62 3.52 -3.15
N LYS A 10 14.43 4.57 -3.28
CA LYS A 10 15.08 5.22 -2.14
C LYS A 10 14.15 6.30 -1.58
N THR A 11 13.97 6.31 -0.27
CA THR A 11 13.14 7.29 0.45
C THR A 11 13.86 7.80 1.70
N GLU A 12 13.30 8.80 2.38
CA GLU A 12 13.82 9.29 3.66
C GLU A 12 13.80 8.22 4.76
N LEU A 13 12.87 7.26 4.71
CA LEU A 13 12.74 6.17 5.69
C LEU A 13 13.54 4.92 5.30
N GLY A 14 14.36 4.99 4.24
CA GLY A 14 15.12 3.86 3.71
C GLY A 14 14.61 3.36 2.36
N TYR A 15 14.89 2.11 2.05
CA TYR A 15 14.59 1.52 0.73
C TYR A 15 13.29 0.74 0.77
N PHE A 16 12.48 0.86 -0.29
CA PHE A 16 11.22 0.16 -0.42
C PHE A 16 11.10 -0.48 -1.80
N THR A 17 10.68 -1.74 -1.84
CA THR A 17 10.36 -2.41 -3.09
C THR A 17 8.91 -2.15 -3.45
N LEU A 18 8.68 -1.62 -4.65
CA LEU A 18 7.38 -1.46 -5.28
C LEU A 18 7.22 -2.48 -6.41
N LYS A 19 6.11 -3.21 -6.40
CA LYS A 19 5.72 -4.12 -7.49
C LYS A 19 4.36 -3.73 -8.05
N SER A 20 4.25 -3.82 -9.37
CA SER A 20 2.97 -3.67 -10.07
C SER A 20 2.82 -4.71 -11.17
N ILE A 21 1.57 -4.94 -11.55
CA ILE A 21 1.21 -5.66 -12.77
C ILE A 21 0.39 -4.71 -13.63
N LYS A 22 0.83 -4.47 -14.88
CA LYS A 22 0.24 -3.45 -15.76
C LYS A 22 0.23 -2.10 -15.04
N THR A 23 -0.96 -1.54 -14.80
CA THR A 23 -1.19 -0.25 -14.15
C THR A 23 -1.60 -0.37 -12.67
N LYS A 24 -1.58 -1.59 -12.10
CA LYS A 24 -2.05 -1.85 -10.72
C LYS A 24 -0.90 -2.20 -9.79
N ILE A 25 -0.80 -1.51 -8.66
CA ILE A 25 0.16 -1.82 -7.60
C ILE A 25 -0.29 -3.08 -6.88
N THR A 26 0.65 -3.99 -6.63
CA THR A 26 0.40 -5.27 -5.96
C THR A 26 1.11 -5.36 -4.62
N TYR A 27 2.36 -4.88 -4.53
CA TYR A 27 3.16 -4.95 -3.32
C TYR A 27 3.95 -3.66 -3.10
N PHE A 28 4.05 -3.23 -1.85
CA PHE A 28 4.93 -2.17 -1.39
C PHE A 28 5.42 -2.52 0.01
N TYR A 29 6.73 -2.72 0.17
CA TYR A 29 7.31 -3.19 1.44
C TYR A 29 8.76 -2.72 1.62
N PRO A 30 9.25 -2.59 2.87
CA PRO A 30 10.65 -2.26 3.14
C PRO A 30 11.61 -3.25 2.48
N SER A 31 12.69 -2.74 1.89
CA SER A 31 13.69 -3.52 1.17
C SER A 31 15.01 -3.55 1.93
N ASN A 32 15.64 -4.72 1.97
CA ASN A 32 17.00 -4.87 2.48
C ASN A 32 18.06 -4.52 1.40
N ASP A 33 17.66 -4.43 0.13
CA ASP A 33 18.53 -3.97 -0.95
C ASP A 33 18.67 -2.44 -0.85
N LYS A 34 19.90 -1.97 -0.62
CA LYS A 34 20.23 -0.53 -0.50
C LYS A 34 20.58 0.13 -1.84
N SER A 35 20.31 -0.52 -2.97
CA SER A 35 20.52 0.06 -4.30
C SER A 35 19.22 0.63 -4.87
N GLU A 36 19.25 1.88 -5.33
CA GLU A 36 18.10 2.43 -6.04
C GLU A 36 18.03 1.85 -7.46
N LYS A 37 16.87 1.29 -7.80
CA LYS A 37 16.61 0.66 -9.10
C LYS A 37 15.19 0.99 -9.53
N ILE A 38 15.02 2.10 -10.23
CA ILE A 38 13.71 2.53 -10.70
C ILE A 38 13.51 2.03 -12.12
N ASN A 39 12.44 1.26 -12.34
CA ASN A 39 12.01 0.94 -13.69
C ASN A 39 11.48 2.21 -14.37
N ASN A 40 11.77 2.42 -15.66
CA ASN A 40 11.31 3.59 -16.43
C ASN A 40 9.80 3.53 -16.76
N ASN A 41 8.99 3.21 -15.77
CA ASN A 41 7.54 3.11 -15.84
C ASN A 41 6.92 4.32 -15.15
N HIS A 42 6.04 5.03 -15.85
CA HIS A 42 5.37 6.23 -15.35
C HIS A 42 4.65 6.02 -14.00
N LEU A 43 4.06 4.85 -13.75
CA LEU A 43 3.41 4.55 -12.48
C LEU A 43 4.42 4.59 -11.31
N HIS A 44 5.59 3.99 -11.49
CA HIS A 44 6.61 3.86 -10.44
C HIS A 44 7.29 5.20 -10.16
N ILE A 45 7.60 5.96 -11.20
CA ILE A 45 8.16 7.32 -11.10
C ILE A 45 7.17 8.25 -10.37
N ASN A 46 5.91 8.24 -10.80
CA ASN A 46 4.87 9.07 -10.15
C ASN A 46 4.60 8.62 -8.71
N PHE A 47 4.64 7.31 -8.44
CA PHE A 47 4.49 6.79 -7.08
C PHE A 47 5.60 7.29 -6.16
N LEU A 48 6.86 7.23 -6.60
CA LEU A 48 7.99 7.77 -5.84
C LEU A 48 7.83 9.27 -5.57
N LYS A 49 7.43 10.05 -6.58
CA LYS A 49 7.16 11.49 -6.41
C LYS A 49 6.08 11.74 -5.35
N THR A 50 4.94 11.08 -5.44
CA THR A 50 3.85 11.20 -4.44
C THR A 50 4.30 10.78 -3.05
N LEU A 51 5.13 9.73 -2.96
CA LEU A 51 5.66 9.24 -1.69
C LEU A 51 6.64 10.24 -1.07
N ASN A 52 7.49 10.88 -1.85
CA ASN A 52 8.39 11.93 -1.36
C ASN A 52 7.59 13.15 -0.87
N ASN A 53 6.57 13.59 -1.61
CA ASN A 53 5.68 14.66 -1.18
C ASN A 53 4.98 14.32 0.15
N TYR A 54 4.59 13.05 0.35
CA TYR A 54 4.01 12.58 1.59
C TYR A 54 4.97 12.74 2.79
N PHE A 55 6.24 12.39 2.63
CA PHE A 55 7.24 12.55 3.69
C PHE A 55 7.55 14.02 3.99
N LEU A 56 7.60 14.86 2.96
CA LEU A 56 7.78 16.32 3.09
C LEU A 56 6.54 17.05 3.62
N LYS A 57 5.43 16.33 3.90
CA LYS A 57 4.12 16.91 4.30
C LYS A 57 3.59 17.94 3.30
N GLU A 58 3.95 17.80 2.02
CA GLU A 58 3.42 18.61 0.93
C GLU A 58 2.06 18.07 0.46
N SER A 59 1.49 18.68 -0.58
CA SER A 59 0.27 18.15 -1.20
C SER A 59 0.55 16.80 -1.88
N PHE A 60 -0.18 15.76 -1.45
CA PHE A 60 -0.10 14.41 -2.01
C PHE A 60 -1.50 13.79 -2.15
N SER A 61 -1.63 12.81 -3.05
CA SER A 61 -2.87 12.07 -3.24
C SER A 61 -2.59 10.66 -3.77
N PHE A 62 -2.81 9.64 -2.94
CA PHE A 62 -2.65 8.24 -3.34
C PHE A 62 -3.87 7.72 -4.13
N LYS A 63 -4.01 8.16 -5.38
CA LYS A 63 -5.05 7.68 -6.33
C LYS A 63 -4.50 6.59 -7.25
N TYR A 64 -4.04 5.49 -6.67
CA TYR A 64 -3.48 4.36 -7.41
C TYR A 64 -4.43 3.17 -7.43
N GLN A 65 -4.48 2.45 -8.56
CA GLN A 65 -5.23 1.21 -8.63
C GLN A 65 -4.45 0.10 -7.91
N LEU A 66 -5.11 -0.61 -7.00
CA LEU A 66 -4.54 -1.72 -6.26
C LEU A 66 -5.08 -3.06 -6.80
N LYS A 67 -4.21 -4.06 -6.87
CA LYS A 67 -4.60 -5.46 -7.04
C LYS A 67 -4.22 -6.19 -5.75
N LEU A 68 -5.19 -6.28 -4.83
CA LEU A 68 -5.02 -6.93 -3.54
C LEU A 68 -4.95 -8.45 -3.71
N ILE A 69 -3.84 -9.05 -3.30
CA ILE A 69 -3.60 -10.50 -3.36
C ILE A 69 -3.59 -11.02 -1.93
N GLY A 70 -4.66 -11.72 -1.54
CA GLY A 70 -4.88 -12.23 -0.19
C GLY A 70 -6.22 -12.95 -0.10
N THR A 71 -6.53 -13.47 1.08
CA THR A 71 -7.82 -14.06 1.44
C THR A 71 -8.95 -13.04 1.39
N GLU A 72 -10.18 -13.52 1.31
CA GLU A 72 -11.37 -12.65 1.38
C GLU A 72 -11.44 -11.86 2.69
N PHE A 73 -10.95 -12.46 3.79
CA PHE A 73 -10.89 -11.78 5.08
C PHE A 73 -9.87 -10.63 5.08
N GLU A 74 -8.63 -10.87 4.61
CA GLU A 74 -7.60 -9.82 4.52
C GLU A 74 -8.06 -8.66 3.63
N LYS A 75 -8.69 -8.95 2.50
CA LYS A 75 -9.25 -7.92 1.61
C LYS A 75 -10.29 -7.05 2.32
N LYS A 76 -11.18 -7.63 3.12
CA LYS A 76 -12.15 -6.88 3.94
C LYS A 76 -11.45 -5.97 4.95
N VAL A 77 -10.42 -6.48 5.64
CA VAL A 77 -9.62 -5.68 6.58
C VAL A 77 -8.94 -4.50 5.86
N TRP A 78 -8.30 -4.75 4.72
CA TRP A 78 -7.64 -3.70 3.94
C TRP A 78 -8.62 -2.65 3.39
N GLN A 79 -9.84 -3.05 3.03
CA GLN A 79 -10.92 -2.14 2.64
C GLN A 79 -11.37 -1.23 3.78
N GLU A 80 -11.35 -1.69 5.03
CA GLU A 80 -11.63 -0.82 6.18
C GLU A 80 -10.45 0.09 6.52
N ILE A 81 -9.21 -0.41 6.42
CA ILE A 81 -7.99 0.38 6.64
C ILE A 81 -7.89 1.53 5.62
N SER A 82 -8.24 1.29 4.36
CA SER A 82 -8.14 2.31 3.30
C SER A 82 -9.08 3.51 3.48
N LYS A 83 -10.07 3.42 4.38
CA LYS A 83 -10.99 4.51 4.73
C LYS A 83 -10.41 5.48 5.76
N ILE A 84 -9.33 5.10 6.45
CA ILE A 84 -8.68 5.94 7.44
C ILE A 84 -8.03 7.12 6.73
N LYS A 85 -8.41 8.35 7.09
CA LYS A 85 -7.85 9.55 6.49
C LYS A 85 -6.44 9.80 7.03
N TYR A 86 -5.64 10.52 6.25
CA TYR A 86 -4.33 10.96 6.70
C TYR A 86 -4.39 11.72 8.03
N GLY A 87 -3.45 11.44 8.93
CA GLY A 87 -3.39 12.03 10.26
C GLY A 87 -4.43 11.49 11.25
N GLN A 88 -5.29 10.55 10.85
CA GLN A 88 -6.26 9.92 11.74
C GLN A 88 -5.81 8.51 12.14
N THR A 89 -6.28 8.07 13.30
CA THR A 89 -6.05 6.73 13.83
C THR A 89 -7.38 6.07 14.17
N VAL A 90 -7.38 4.74 14.12
CA VAL A 90 -8.47 3.88 14.62
C VAL A 90 -7.84 2.71 15.36
N THR A 91 -8.58 2.09 16.28
CA THR A 91 -8.06 0.93 17.01
C THR A 91 -8.29 -0.36 16.23
N TYR A 92 -7.52 -1.40 16.55
CA TYR A 92 -7.76 -2.75 16.03
C TYR A 92 -9.18 -3.24 16.36
N ASN A 93 -9.69 -2.90 17.55
CA ASN A 93 -11.06 -3.24 17.95
C ASN A 93 -12.11 -2.57 17.06
N ASP A 94 -11.89 -1.31 16.66
CA ASP A 94 -12.80 -0.60 15.76
C ASP A 94 -12.87 -1.26 14.39
N ILE A 95 -11.71 -1.66 13.83
CA ILE A 95 -11.65 -2.41 12.57
C ILE A 95 -12.34 -3.75 12.73
N ALA A 96 -12.06 -4.50 13.81
CA ALA A 96 -12.63 -5.82 14.08
C ALA A 96 -14.17 -5.79 14.15
N LYS A 97 -14.74 -4.78 14.80
CA LYS A 97 -16.19 -4.55 14.84
C LYS A 97 -16.76 -4.29 13.44
N LYS A 98 -16.08 -3.47 12.62
CA LYS A 98 -16.50 -3.16 11.24
C LYS A 98 -16.43 -4.36 10.30
N VAL A 99 -15.39 -5.19 10.41
CA VAL A 99 -15.25 -6.42 9.62
C VAL A 99 -16.07 -7.59 10.16
N LYS A 100 -16.94 -7.35 11.16
CA LYS A 100 -17.90 -8.31 11.71
C LYS A 100 -17.26 -9.57 12.29
N LEU A 101 -16.06 -9.45 12.86
CA LEU A 101 -15.42 -10.55 13.58
C LEU A 101 -16.24 -11.02 14.80
N PHE A 102 -17.10 -10.15 15.35
CA PHE A 102 -17.87 -10.43 16.57
C PHE A 102 -19.37 -10.66 16.35
N SER A 103 -19.80 -10.91 15.12
CA SER A 103 -21.19 -11.31 14.85
C SER A 103 -21.25 -12.75 14.35
N GLN A 104 -20.85 -13.69 15.21
CA GLN A 104 -21.60 -14.90 15.51
C GLN A 104 -21.29 -15.30 16.96
N GLY A 105 -22.25 -15.08 17.85
CA GLY A 105 -22.37 -15.92 19.03
C GLY A 105 -22.73 -17.31 18.53
N ASN A 106 -21.76 -18.21 18.53
CA ASN A 106 -21.93 -19.64 18.67
C ASN A 106 -20.70 -20.12 19.43
N ARG A 107 -20.84 -20.13 20.76
CA ARG A 107 -20.17 -21.11 21.60
C ARG A 107 -20.73 -22.48 21.24
#